data_AF-A0A3N1USP5-F1
#
_entry.id   AF-A0A3N1USP5-F1
#
_cell.length_a   1.000
_cell.length_b   1.000
_cell.length_c   1.000
_cell.angle_alpha   90.00
_cell.angle_beta   90.00
_cell.angle_gamma   90.00
#
_symmetry.space_group_name_H-M   'P 1'
#
loop_
_entity.id
_entity.type
_entity.pdbx_description
1 polymer ?
#
loop_
_entity_poly.entity_id
_entity_poly.type
_entity_poly.pdbx_seq_one_letter_code
_entity_poly.pdbx_strand_id
1 'polypeptide(L)'
;MFTIRKPRRGSSVWEAIFDSLADCLLCMDARVDAQITTRRLRVIKYRGSNFGRNEYPYTIATGGLRPFPLWDFDTSPWDSATTDMSRLDDVLGGGYRRGACILFAGLPGTGKTLWQAPLWLKPAAEANGFSTSGLKNPRR
;
A
#
# COMPACT_ATOMS: atom_id res chain seq x y z
N MET A 1 -26.34 12.86 12.86
CA MET A 1 -27.03 12.97 11.56
C MET A 1 -25.95 13.08 10.47
N PHE A 2 -25.95 12.21 9.47
CA PHE A 2 -24.98 12.22 8.36
C PHE A 2 -25.67 12.71 7.08
N THR A 3 -25.16 13.76 6.46
CA THR A 3 -25.79 14.41 5.30
C THR A 3 -24.83 14.38 4.11
N ILE A 4 -25.23 13.75 3.00
CA ILE A 4 -24.45 13.70 1.77
C ILE A 4 -24.98 14.78 0.82
N ARG A 5 -24.09 15.62 0.29
CA ARG A 5 -24.45 16.66 -0.69
C ARG A 5 -23.44 16.69 -1.84
N LYS A 6 -23.90 16.97 -3.05
CA LYS A 6 -23.00 17.30 -4.17
C LYS A 6 -22.39 18.69 -3.96
N PRO A 7 -21.09 18.89 -4.19
CA PRO A 7 -20.47 20.21 -4.11
C PRO A 7 -21.11 21.14 -5.15
N ARG A 8 -21.64 22.29 -4.72
CA ARG A 8 -22.08 23.37 -5.62
C ARG A 8 -20.99 24.44 -5.63
N ARG A 9 -20.59 24.92 -6.81
CA ARG A 9 -19.70 26.09 -6.90
C ARG A 9 -20.49 27.34 -6.49
N GLY A 10 -20.24 27.84 -5.29
CA GLY A 10 -20.75 29.13 -4.79
C GLY A 10 -20.98 29.10 -3.28
N SER A 11 -20.38 30.05 -2.55
CA SER A 11 -20.54 30.17 -1.10
C SER A 11 -21.96 30.57 -0.75
N SER A 12 -22.79 29.60 -0.42
CA SER A 12 -24.13 29.87 0.12
C SER A 12 -24.03 30.12 1.63
N VAL A 13 -24.88 31.00 2.17
CA VAL A 13 -25.01 31.22 3.62
C VAL A 13 -25.18 29.90 4.38
N TRP A 14 -25.83 28.93 3.74
CA TRP A 14 -26.00 27.57 4.25
C TRP A 14 -24.70 26.79 4.43
N GLU A 15 -23.69 26.97 3.56
CA GLU A 15 -22.39 26.31 3.72
C GLU A 15 -21.67 26.80 4.97
N ALA A 16 -21.68 28.11 5.21
CA ALA A 16 -21.11 28.69 6.43
C ALA A 16 -21.82 28.17 7.70
N ILE A 17 -23.15 27.99 7.63
CA ILE A 17 -23.92 27.39 8.73
C ILE A 17 -23.47 25.95 8.98
N PHE A 18 -23.39 25.10 7.95
CA PHE A 18 -22.98 23.70 8.14
C PHE A 18 -21.52 23.55 8.57
N ASP A 19 -20.61 24.35 8.02
CA ASP A 19 -19.21 24.38 8.45
C ASP A 19 -19.10 24.75 9.93
N SER A 20 -19.97 25.63 10.43
CA SER A 20 -20.00 26.02 11.84
C SER A 20 -20.58 24.93 12.75
N LEU A 21 -21.69 24.31 12.34
CA LEU A 21 -22.47 23.37 13.15
C LEU A 21 -21.95 21.93 13.12
N ALA A 22 -21.33 21.49 12.03
CA ALA A 22 -20.87 20.11 11.89
C ALA A 22 -19.61 19.84 12.74
N ASP A 23 -19.61 18.73 13.47
CA ASP A 23 -18.42 18.25 14.17
C ASP A 23 -17.42 17.58 13.22
N CYS A 24 -17.92 16.89 12.20
CA CYS A 24 -17.12 16.25 11.15
C CYS A 24 -17.62 16.67 9.77
N LEU A 25 -16.70 17.12 8.92
CA LEU A 25 -16.97 17.43 7.51
C LEU A 25 -15.97 16.70 6.62
N LEU A 26 -16.52 15.82 5.77
CA LEU A 26 -15.79 15.03 4.79
C LEU A 26 -16.10 15.55 3.40
N CYS A 27 -15.07 15.85 2.64
CA CYS A 27 -15.17 16.17 1.22
C CYS A 27 -14.76 14.93 0.42
N MET A 28 -15.55 14.57 -0.58
CA MET A 28 -15.24 13.48 -1.51
C MET A 28 -15.35 14.03 -2.93
N ASP A 29 -14.31 13.85 -3.73
CA ASP A 29 -14.30 14.25 -5.13
C ASP A 29 -13.84 13.10 -6.03
N ALA A 30 -14.47 13.03 -7.22
CA ALA A 30 -14.10 12.12 -8.28
C ALA A 30 -13.66 12.95 -9.47
N ARG A 31 -12.40 12.82 -9.87
CA ARG A 31 -11.82 13.51 -11.03
C ARG A 31 -11.42 12.48 -12.06
N VAL A 32 -11.63 12.83 -13.33
CA VAL A 32 -11.14 12.05 -14.47
C VAL A 32 -10.02 12.86 -15.09
N ASP A 33 -8.81 12.32 -15.07
CA ASP A 33 -7.64 12.91 -15.70
C ASP A 33 -6.92 11.84 -16.52
N ALA A 34 -6.51 12.17 -17.76
CA ALA A 34 -5.89 11.23 -18.69
C ALA A 34 -6.60 9.86 -18.81
N GLN A 35 -7.94 9.85 -18.86
CA GLN A 35 -8.81 8.65 -18.85
C GLN A 35 -8.75 7.79 -17.57
N ILE A 36 -8.01 8.22 -16.55
CA ILE A 36 -7.94 7.57 -15.24
C ILE A 36 -8.91 8.28 -14.29
N THR A 37 -9.85 7.51 -13.71
CA THR A 37 -10.76 8.03 -12.68
C THR A 37 -10.12 7.87 -11.31
N THR A 38 -9.84 8.99 -10.64
CA THR A 38 -9.31 9.00 -9.28
C THR A 38 -10.36 9.56 -8.33
N ARG A 39 -10.68 8.81 -7.28
CA ARG A 39 -11.61 9.20 -6.22
C ARG A 39 -10.82 9.54 -4.96
N ARG A 40 -11.05 10.71 -4.37
CA ARG A 40 -10.30 11.21 -3.22
C ARG A 40 -11.24 11.66 -2.12
N LEU A 41 -10.86 11.35 -0.89
CA LEU A 41 -11.57 11.72 0.33
C LEU A 41 -10.65 12.59 1.17
N ARG A 42 -11.19 13.70 1.67
CA ARG A 42 -10.47 14.64 2.53
C ARG A 42 -11.32 14.98 3.73
N VAL A 43 -10.70 14.98 4.90
CA VAL A 43 -11.31 15.51 6.12
C VAL A 43 -11.07 17.03 6.14
N ILE A 44 -12.14 17.82 6.14
CA ILE A 44 -12.09 19.29 6.22
C ILE A 44 -12.11 19.73 7.68
N LYS A 45 -12.95 19.07 8.49
CA LYS A 45 -13.13 19.37 9.91
C LYS A 45 -13.40 18.07 10.66
N TYR A 46 -12.79 17.92 11.83
CA TYR A 46 -13.13 16.88 12.79
C TYR A 46 -12.87 17.44 14.20
N ARG A 47 -13.92 17.64 14.97
CA ARG A 47 -13.83 18.05 16.37
C ARG A 47 -13.64 16.81 17.24
N GLY A 48 -12.66 16.85 18.16
CA GLY A 48 -12.40 15.78 19.12
C GLY A 48 -11.19 14.89 18.82
N SER A 49 -10.50 15.06 17.69
CA SER A 49 -9.22 14.40 17.43
C SER A 49 -8.42 15.14 16.35
N ASN A 50 -7.11 14.92 16.33
CA ASN A 50 -6.28 15.36 15.21
C ASN A 50 -6.61 14.52 13.97
N PHE A 51 -6.71 15.16 12.81
CA PHE A 51 -7.04 14.50 11.55
C PHE A 51 -6.07 14.90 10.45
N GLY A 52 -5.79 13.97 9.54
CA GLY A 52 -5.00 14.24 8.36
C GLY A 52 -5.75 15.17 7.41
N ARG A 53 -5.15 16.32 7.09
CA ARG A 53 -5.71 17.29 6.12
C ARG A 53 -5.48 16.90 4.66
N ASN A 54 -4.81 15.76 4.42
CA ASN A 54 -4.45 15.29 3.09
C ASN A 54 -5.66 14.66 2.36
N GLU A 55 -5.52 14.52 1.05
CA GLU A 55 -6.47 13.84 0.19
C GLU A 55 -6.08 12.36 0.07
N TYR A 56 -6.95 11.47 0.53
CA TYR A 56 -6.74 10.03 0.53
C TYR A 56 -7.51 9.38 -0.62
N PRO A 57 -6.86 8.59 -1.49
CA PRO A 57 -7.60 7.83 -2.48
C PRO A 57 -8.51 6.81 -1.78
N TYR A 58 -9.70 6.58 -2.33
CA TYR A 58 -10.64 5.61 -1.79
C TYR A 58 -11.34 4.79 -2.88
N THR A 59 -11.72 3.57 -2.52
CA THR A 59 -12.56 2.71 -3.37
C THR A 59 -13.88 2.42 -2.64
N ILE A 60 -14.97 2.35 -3.38
CA ILE A 60 -16.26 1.85 -2.89
C ILE A 60 -16.39 0.43 -3.42
N ALA A 61 -16.26 -0.55 -2.54
CA ALA A 61 -16.49 -1.95 -2.84
C ALA A 61 -17.81 -2.42 -2.21
N THR A 62 -18.20 -3.67 -2.44
CA THR A 62 -19.41 -4.26 -1.82
C THR A 62 -19.38 -4.18 -0.28
N GLY A 63 -18.19 -4.16 0.32
CA GLY A 63 -17.98 -3.97 1.76
C GLY A 63 -17.94 -2.52 2.24
N GLY A 64 -18.29 -1.54 1.41
CA GLY A 64 -18.33 -0.11 1.75
C GLY A 64 -17.13 0.71 1.29
N LEU A 65 -16.96 1.88 1.91
CA LEU A 65 -15.90 2.85 1.59
C LEU A 65 -14.58 2.44 2.25
N ARG A 66 -13.53 2.25 1.46
CA ARG A 66 -12.18 1.94 1.94
C ARG A 66 -11.20 3.03 1.51
N PRO A 67 -10.72 3.88 2.44
CA PRO A 67 -9.63 4.80 2.14
C PRO A 67 -8.29 4.05 2.16
N PHE A 68 -7.36 4.46 1.30
CA PHE A 68 -5.99 3.97 1.30
C PHE A 68 -5.08 4.98 2.01
N PRO A 69 -4.61 4.70 3.23
CA PRO A 69 -3.65 5.56 3.90
C PRO A 69 -2.30 5.48 3.17
N LEU A 70 -1.80 6.62 2.72
CA LEU A 70 -0.51 6.71 2.01
C LEU A 70 0.72 6.65 2.95
N TRP A 71 0.51 6.64 4.26
CA TRP A 71 1.54 6.88 5.28
C TRP A 71 1.60 5.79 6.35
N ASP A 72 0.90 4.67 6.14
CA ASP A 72 0.95 3.52 7.04
C ASP A 72 2.02 2.54 6.54
N PHE A 73 3.27 2.88 6.81
CA PHE A 73 4.40 1.99 6.55
C PHE A 73 4.73 1.26 7.84
N ASP A 74 4.67 -0.07 7.80
CA ASP A 74 5.23 -0.89 8.86
C ASP A 74 6.75 -0.64 8.92
N THR A 75 7.22 -0.15 10.08
CA THR A 75 8.64 0.08 10.37
C THR A 75 9.24 -1.08 11.15
N SER A 76 8.65 -2.27 11.04
CA SER A 76 9.21 -3.51 11.56
C SER A 76 10.71 -3.62 11.25
N PRO A 77 11.52 -4.09 12.22
CA PRO A 77 12.96 -4.19 12.06
C PRO A 77 13.34 -4.99 10.81
N TRP A 78 14.38 -4.50 10.13
CA TRP A 78 14.88 -5.04 8.86
C TRP A 78 15.62 -6.37 9.06
N ASP A 79 14.90 -7.43 9.38
CA ASP A 79 15.48 -8.77 9.48
C ASP A 79 15.99 -9.25 8.10
N SER A 80 17.18 -9.86 8.06
CA SER A 80 17.73 -10.46 6.85
C SER A 80 17.08 -11.81 6.58
N ALA A 81 16.58 -12.01 5.37
CA ALA A 81 16.10 -13.28 4.83
C ALA A 81 16.99 -13.71 3.64
N THR A 82 17.32 -15.00 3.57
CA THR A 82 18.11 -15.56 2.46
C THR A 82 17.23 -15.72 1.22
N THR A 83 17.83 -15.63 0.02
CA THR A 83 17.14 -15.91 -1.25
C THR A 83 17.22 -17.38 -1.69
N ASP A 84 17.84 -18.25 -0.87
CA ASP A 84 18.17 -19.67 -1.17
C ASP A 84 19.05 -19.87 -2.40
N MET A 85 19.62 -18.79 -2.92
CA MET A 85 20.64 -18.80 -3.96
C MET A 85 21.89 -18.16 -3.36
N SER A 86 22.85 -19.00 -2.96
CA SER A 86 24.10 -18.54 -2.34
C SER A 86 24.78 -17.41 -3.12
N ARG A 87 24.86 -17.55 -4.45
CA ARG A 87 25.45 -16.51 -5.32
C ARG A 87 24.69 -15.18 -5.29
N LEU A 88 23.37 -15.21 -5.12
CA LEU A 88 22.57 -14.00 -5.03
C LEU A 88 22.69 -13.38 -3.64
N ASP A 89 22.69 -14.21 -2.59
CA ASP A 89 22.92 -13.76 -1.22
C ASP A 89 24.31 -13.13 -1.07
N ASP A 90 25.34 -13.66 -1.74
CA ASP A 90 26.69 -13.08 -1.77
C ASP A 90 26.69 -11.68 -2.41
N VAL A 91 25.97 -11.52 -3.54
CA VAL A 91 25.85 -10.22 -4.22
C VAL A 91 25.02 -9.22 -3.41
N LEU A 92 24.02 -9.70 -2.66
CA LEU A 92 23.17 -8.90 -1.78
C LEU A 92 23.81 -8.64 -0.39
N GLY A 93 24.96 -9.24 -0.09
CA GLY A 93 25.67 -9.04 1.17
C GLY A 93 25.09 -9.81 2.36
N GLY A 94 24.59 -11.03 2.13
CA GLY A 94 24.00 -11.90 3.15
C GLY A 94 22.48 -12.10 3.03
N GLY A 95 21.90 -11.80 1.86
CA GLY A 95 20.46 -11.92 1.60
C GLY A 95 19.72 -10.58 1.52
N TYR A 96 18.39 -10.63 1.47
CA TYR A 96 17.54 -9.44 1.37
C TYR A 96 16.94 -9.05 2.71
N ARG A 97 16.62 -7.76 2.89
CA ARG A 97 15.98 -7.25 4.11
C ARG A 97 14.46 -7.38 4.02
N ARG A 98 13.81 -7.96 5.02
CA ARG A 98 12.35 -8.00 5.15
C ARG A 98 11.82 -6.55 5.21
N GLY A 99 10.77 -6.27 4.46
CA GLY A 99 10.23 -4.91 4.29
C GLY A 99 10.97 -4.02 3.28
N ALA A 100 12.09 -4.47 2.69
CA ALA A 100 12.82 -3.69 1.70
C ALA A 100 12.29 -3.89 0.27
N CYS A 101 12.39 -2.84 -0.54
CA CYS A 101 12.07 -2.89 -1.96
C CYS A 101 13.33 -3.29 -2.76
N ILE A 102 13.28 -4.42 -3.46
CA ILE A 102 14.37 -4.92 -4.32
C ILE A 102 14.00 -4.63 -5.78
N LEU A 103 14.82 -3.85 -6.47
CA LEU A 103 14.61 -3.50 -7.88
C LEU A 103 15.60 -4.25 -8.79
N PHE A 104 15.08 -5.15 -9.62
CA PHE A 104 15.84 -5.76 -10.71
C PHE A 104 15.70 -4.93 -11.99
N ALA A 105 16.74 -4.16 -12.35
CA ALA A 105 16.75 -3.31 -13.55
C ALA A 105 17.77 -3.81 -14.60
N GLY A 106 17.49 -3.59 -15.89
CA GLY A 106 18.44 -3.82 -17.00
C GLY A 106 17.74 -3.96 -18.37
N LEU A 107 18.48 -4.33 -19.41
CA LEU A 107 17.94 -4.56 -20.76
C LEU A 107 16.98 -5.76 -20.82
N PRO A 108 16.02 -5.80 -21.78
CA PRO A 108 15.22 -6.99 -22.02
C PRO A 108 16.13 -8.18 -22.37
N GLY A 109 15.82 -9.37 -21.85
CA GLY A 109 16.63 -10.58 -22.05
C GLY A 109 17.73 -10.83 -21.02
N THR A 110 18.02 -9.92 -20.07
CA THR A 110 19.03 -10.17 -19.02
C THR A 110 18.55 -11.07 -17.88
N GLY A 111 17.48 -11.85 -18.09
CA GLY A 111 16.98 -12.81 -17.11
C GLY A 111 16.25 -12.23 -15.89
N LYS A 112 15.87 -10.94 -15.84
CA LYS A 112 15.18 -10.33 -14.67
C LYS A 112 13.99 -11.17 -14.15
N THR A 113 13.20 -11.73 -15.06
CA THR A 113 12.08 -12.62 -14.72
C THR A 113 12.53 -13.94 -14.11
N LEU A 114 13.66 -14.49 -14.58
CA LEU A 114 14.26 -15.71 -14.04
C LEU A 114 14.72 -15.52 -12.59
N TRP A 115 15.28 -14.35 -12.28
CA TRP A 115 15.70 -14.00 -10.92
C TRP A 115 14.51 -13.76 -9.96
N GLN A 116 13.37 -13.29 -10.48
CA GLN A 116 12.16 -13.04 -9.68
C GLN A 116 11.39 -14.31 -9.29
N ALA A 117 11.41 -15.34 -10.13
CA ALA A 117 10.65 -16.58 -9.92
C ALA A 117 10.90 -17.26 -8.55
N PRO A 118 12.14 -17.49 -8.10
CA PRO A 118 12.41 -18.12 -6.79
C PRO A 118 12.00 -17.25 -5.60
N LEU A 119 12.07 -15.91 -5.72
CA LEU A 119 11.64 -15.00 -4.65
C LEU A 119 10.11 -15.05 -4.43
N TRP A 120 9.34 -15.27 -5.49
CA TRP A 120 7.87 -15.37 -5.42
C TRP A 120 7.35 -16.66 -4.78
N LEU A 121 8.10 -17.75 -4.85
CA LEU A 121 7.67 -19.05 -4.29
C LEU A 121 7.88 -19.15 -2.78
N LYS A 122 8.78 -18.34 -2.21
CA LYS A 122 9.16 -18.39 -0.78
C LYS A 122 8.04 -18.03 0.20
N PRO A 123 7.26 -16.94 0.02
CA PRO A 123 6.18 -16.60 0.94
C PRO A 123 5.15 -17.73 1.07
N ALA A 124 4.92 -18.48 -0.01
CA ALA A 124 4.01 -19.62 -0.03
C ALA A 124 4.59 -20.87 0.67
N ALA A 125 5.92 -21.04 0.68
CA ALA A 125 6.58 -22.16 1.35
C ALA A 125 6.69 -21.94 2.87
N GLU A 126 7.01 -20.71 3.31
CA GLU A 126 7.06 -20.34 4.74
C GLU A 126 5.66 -20.39 5.39
N ALA A 127 4.61 -19.98 4.67
CA ALA A 127 3.22 -20.05 5.17
C ALA A 127 2.68 -21.49 5.32
N ASN A 128 3.29 -22.49 4.67
CA ASN A 128 2.88 -23.89 4.73
C ASN A 128 3.76 -24.76 5.66
N GLY A 129 4.66 -24.16 6.45
CA GLY A 129 5.48 -24.91 7.41
C GLY A 129 6.36 -25.99 6.77
N PHE A 130 6.67 -25.87 5.47
CA PHE A 130 7.44 -26.89 4.75
C PHE A 130 8.93 -26.66 5.01
N SER A 131 9.41 -27.20 6.14
CA SER A 131 10.84 -27.29 6.44
C SER A 131 11.55 -28.09 5.35
N THR A 132 12.29 -27.42 4.47
CA THR A 132 13.17 -28.07 3.48
C THR A 132 14.50 -28.55 4.10
N SER A 133 14.52 -28.88 5.40
CA SER A 133 15.69 -29.40 6.12
C SER A 133 16.03 -30.87 5.79
N GLY A 134 15.67 -31.38 4.61
CA GLY A 134 15.66 -32.83 4.32
C GLY A 134 16.43 -33.29 3.08
N LEU A 135 16.88 -32.42 2.18
CA LEU A 135 17.61 -32.84 0.97
C LEU A 135 19.10 -32.55 1.07
N LYS A 136 19.77 -33.17 2.06
CA LYS A 136 21.21 -33.41 1.99
C LYS A 136 21.46 -34.53 0.99
N ASN A 137 22.08 -34.17 -0.13
CA ASN A 137 22.55 -35.07 -1.17
C ASN A 137 23.58 -36.09 -0.61
N PRO A 138 23.35 -37.41 -0.70
CA PRO A 138 24.33 -38.42 -0.31
C PRO A 138 25.28 -38.67 -1.49
N ARG A 139 26.30 -37.81 -1.63
CA ARG A 139 27.51 -38.13 -2.41
C ARG A 139 28.76 -37.57 -1.75
N ARG A 140 29.22 -38.27 -0.71
CA ARG A 140 30.61 -38.70 -0.51
C ARG A 140 30.72 -39.52 0.76
#